data_AF-A0A7M1AZ43-F1
#
_entry.id   AF-A0A7M1AZ43-F1
#
_cell.length_a   1.000
_cell.length_b   1.000
_cell.length_c   1.000
_cell.angle_alpha   90.00
_cell.angle_beta   90.00
_cell.angle_gamma   90.00
#
_symmetry.space_group_name_H-M   'P 1'
#
loop_
_entity.id
_entity.type
_entity.pdbx_description
1 polymer ?
#
loop_
_entity_poly.entity_id
_entity_poly.type
_entity_poly.pdbx_seq_one_letter_code
_entity_poly.pdbx_strand_id
1 'polypeptide(L)' 'MAKKKRTYDFSKENIQYIQDNIQYRVLRFNQEYMTVDVVKFEKNEKTNIEMPFAHLPKAVKKIIKPN' A
#
# COMPACT_ATOMS: atom_id res chain seq x y z
N MET A 1 7.17 1.45 -27.81
CA MET A 1 7.02 0.36 -26.81
C MET A 1 6.20 0.90 -25.65
N ALA A 2 5.00 0.37 -25.39
CA ALA A 2 4.23 0.79 -24.22
C ALA A 2 5.03 0.43 -22.96
N LYS A 3 5.35 1.42 -22.12
CA LYS A 3 5.94 1.20 -20.80
C LYS A 3 5.04 0.18 -20.08
N LYS A 4 5.55 -1.02 -19.76
CA LYS A 4 4.80 -2.00 -18.96
C LYS A 4 4.41 -1.29 -17.67
N LYS A 5 3.10 -1.11 -17.44
CA LYS A 5 2.57 -0.54 -16.20
C LYS A 5 2.97 -1.47 -15.06
N ARG A 6 3.90 -1.02 -14.21
CA ARG A 6 4.44 -1.80 -13.10
C ARG A 6 3.54 -1.63 -11.89
N THR A 7 2.50 -2.43 -11.88
CA THR A 7 1.69 -2.64 -10.69
C THR A 7 2.18 -3.89 -10.00
N TYR A 8 2.34 -3.82 -8.68
CA TYR A 8 2.67 -4.97 -7.84
C TYR A 8 1.47 -5.26 -6.93
N ASP A 9 0.99 -6.50 -6.98
CA ASP A 9 -0.09 -6.98 -6.11
C ASP A 9 0.50 -7.59 -4.84
N PHE A 10 0.06 -7.07 -3.70
CA PHE A 10 0.48 -7.46 -2.36
C PHE A 10 -0.70 -8.00 -1.53
N SER A 11 -1.86 -8.22 -2.16
CA SER A 11 -3.09 -8.62 -1.48
C SER A 11 -2.96 -9.95 -0.73
N LYS A 12 -2.03 -10.80 -1.20
CA LYS A 12 -1.68 -12.10 -0.60
C LYS A 12 -0.57 -12.04 0.44
N GLU A 13 0.24 -10.96 0.47
CA GLU A 13 1.43 -10.88 1.33
C GLU A 13 1.12 -10.43 2.77
N ASN A 14 -0.15 -10.19 3.12
CA ASN A 14 -0.57 -9.83 4.49
C ASN A 14 0.26 -8.69 5.12
N ILE A 15 0.73 -7.74 4.30
CA ILE A 15 1.54 -6.61 4.77
C ILE A 15 0.62 -5.63 5.50
N GLN A 16 0.80 -5.53 6.81
CA GLN A 16 0.01 -4.66 7.68
C GLN A 16 0.90 -3.74 8.49
N TYR A 17 0.38 -2.55 8.80
CA TYR A 17 1.06 -1.58 9.65
C TYR A 17 0.04 -0.76 10.43
N ILE A 18 0.48 -0.18 11.55
CA ILE A 18 -0.32 0.76 12.34
C ILE A 18 0.26 2.15 12.13
N GLN A 19 -0.61 3.11 11.87
CA GLN A 19 -0.28 4.52 11.76
C GLN A 19 -1.39 5.33 12.42
N ASP A 20 -1.05 6.27 13.29
CA ASP A 20 -2.03 7.12 14.00
C ASP A 20 -3.12 6.32 14.73
N ASN A 21 -2.73 5.19 15.33
CA ASN A 21 -3.62 4.23 16.02
C ASN A 21 -4.68 3.57 15.12
N ILE A 22 -4.48 3.63 13.80
CA ILE A 22 -5.31 2.99 12.79
C ILE A 22 -4.51 1.87 12.14
N GLN A 23 -5.14 0.72 11.96
CA GLN A 23 -4.53 -0.40 11.26
C GLN A 23 -4.76 -0.27 9.75
N TYR A 24 -3.70 -0.51 8.98
CA TYR A 24 -3.72 -0.49 7.53
C TYR A 24 -3.18 -1.81 6.98
N ARG A 25 -3.74 -2.27 5.85
CA ARG A 25 -3.23 -3.41 5.08
C ARG A 25 -2.93 -2.99 3.65
N VAL A 26 -1.73 -3.25 3.16
CA VAL A 26 -1.36 -2.98 1.78
C VAL A 26 -2.00 -3.99 0.83
N LEU A 27 -2.56 -3.51 -0.27
CA LEU A 27 -3.14 -4.36 -1.33
C LEU A 27 -2.32 -4.30 -2.61
N ARG A 28 -1.94 -3.10 -3.06
CA ARG A 28 -1.33 -2.92 -4.37
C ARG A 28 -0.44 -1.69 -4.36
N PHE A 29 0.72 -1.79 -5.01
CA PHE A 29 1.57 -0.65 -5.31
C PHE A 29 1.50 -0.33 -6.79
N ASN A 30 1.08 0.90 -7.10
CA ASN A 30 1.08 1.43 -8.44
C ASN A 30 2.33 2.29 -8.66
N GLN A 31 3.37 1.71 -9.29
CA GLN A 31 4.63 2.42 -9.52
C GLN A 31 4.49 3.56 -10.54
N GLU A 32 3.46 3.54 -11.39
CA GLU A 32 3.23 4.59 -12.38
C GLU A 32 2.84 5.92 -11.72
N TYR A 33 1.94 5.87 -10.75
CA TYR A 33 1.46 7.05 -10.02
C TYR A 33 2.12 7.23 -8.65
N MET A 34 2.98 6.29 -8.26
CA MET A 34 3.59 6.24 -6.93
C MET A 34 2.54 6.26 -5.80
N THR A 35 1.44 5.54 -6.02
CA THR A 35 0.33 5.37 -5.08
C THR A 35 0.24 3.94 -4.60
N VAL A 36 -0.32 3.76 -3.41
CA VAL A 36 -0.54 2.46 -2.79
C VAL A 36 -1.99 2.36 -2.36
N ASP A 37 -2.65 1.30 -2.82
CA ASP A 37 -3.97 0.93 -2.36
C ASP A 37 -3.83 0.20 -1.02
N VAL A 38 -4.50 0.71 0.00
CA VAL A 38 -4.52 0.12 1.34
C VAL A 38 -5.95 -0.04 1.84
N VAL A 39 -6.17 -1.06 2.68
CA VAL A 39 -7.37 -1.18 3.50
C VAL A 39 -7.11 -0.47 4.81
N LYS A 40 -7.87 0.57 5.11
CA LYS A 40 -7.94 1.21 6.43
C LYS A 40 -8.95 0.44 7.28
N PHE A 41 -8.54 0.06 8.49
CA PHE A 41 -9.40 -0.55 9.51
C PHE A 41 -9.58 0.45 10.65
N GLU A 42 -10.74 1.09 10.73
CA GLU A 42 -11.06 2.09 11.73
C GLU A 42 -12.46 1.84 12.27
N LYS A 43 -12.63 1.81 13.60
CA LYS A 43 -13.95 1.71 14.27
C LYS A 43 -14.86 0.59 13.72
N ASN A 44 -14.29 -0.59 13.48
CA ASN A 44 -14.95 -1.78 12.89
C ASN A 44 -15.34 -1.66 11.40
N GLU A 45 -15.00 -0.57 10.73
CA GLU A 45 -15.21 -0.40 9.29
C GLU A 45 -13.92 -0.68 8.52
N LYS A 46 -14.09 -1.22 7.30
CA LYS A 46 -13.00 -1.47 6.35
C LYS A 46 -13.20 -0.56 5.15
N THR A 47 -12.27 0.35 4.92
CA THR A 47 -12.33 1.28 3.80
C THR A 47 -11.10 1.10 2.92
N ASN A 48 -11.31 0.87 1.63
CA ASN A 48 -10.22 0.91 0.66
C ASN A 48 -9.90 2.36 0.36
N ILE A 49 -8.65 2.76 0.53
CA ILE A 49 -8.16 4.10 0.21
C ILE A 49 -6.89 3.98 -0.64
N GLU A 50 -6.70 4.94 -1.51
CA GLU A 50 -5.43 5.14 -2.20
C GLU A 50 -4.63 6.22 -1.44
N MET A 51 -3.35 5.97 -1.20
CA MET A 51 -2.47 6.96 -0.57
C MET A 51 -1.12 7.06 -1.30
N PRO A 52 -0.46 8.24 -1.29
CA PRO A 52 0.85 8.36 -1.88
C PRO A 52 1.88 7.49 -1.16
N PHE A 53 2.74 6.82 -1.92
CA PHE A 53 3.78 5.93 -1.40
C PHE A 53 4.67 6.60 -0.34
N ALA A 54 4.91 7.92 -0.47
CA ALA A 54 5.72 8.69 0.46
C ALA A 54 5.21 8.65 1.92
N HIS A 55 3.88 8.56 2.12
CA HIS A 55 3.25 8.58 3.44
C HIS A 55 3.34 7.24 4.18
N LEU A 56 3.74 6.17 3.49
CA LEU A 56 3.91 4.87 4.15
C LEU A 56 5.09 4.89 5.13
N PRO A 57 5.04 4.07 6.20
CA PRO A 57 6.18 3.86 7.08
C PRO A 57 7.42 3.37 6.33
N LYS A 58 8.62 3.75 6.81
CA LYS A 58 9.89 3.34 6.18
C LYS A 58 10.02 1.81 6.06
N ALA A 59 9.50 1.06 7.03
CA ALA A 59 9.51 -0.41 7.01
C ALA A 59 8.67 -0.96 5.84
N VAL A 60 7.44 -0.48 5.69
CA VAL A 60 6.54 -0.92 4.60
C VAL A 60 7.13 -0.56 3.24
N LYS A 61 7.65 0.66 3.07
CA LYS A 61 8.29 1.12 1.82
C LYS A 61 9.42 0.21 1.36
N LYS A 62 10.20 -0.39 2.28
CA LYS A 62 11.28 -1.34 1.95
C LYS A 62 10.75 -2.70 1.50
N ILE A 63 9.57 -3.11 1.98
CA ILE A 63 8.96 -4.39 1.61
C ILE A 63 8.34 -4.30 0.21
N ILE A 64 7.53 -3.26 -0.03
CA ILE A 64 6.70 -3.17 -1.25
C ILE A 64 7.45 -2.60 -2.47
N LYS A 65 8.64 -2.04 -2.27
CA LYS A 65 9.51 -1.60 -3.37
C LYS A 65 10.64 -2.62 -3.52
N PRO A 66 10.48 -3.65 -4.37
CA PRO A 66 11.61 -4.50 -4.72
C PRO A 66 12.67 -3.64 -5.44
N ASN A 67 13.94 -3.81 -5.05
CA ASN A 67 15.09 -3.16 -5.68
C ASN A 67 15.17 -3.47 -7.19
#